data_AF-A0A2M7L011-F1
#
_entry.id   AF-A0A2M7L011-F1
#
_cell.length_a   1.000
_cell.length_b   1.000
_cell.length_c   1.000
_cell.angle_alpha   90.00
_cell.angle_beta   90.00
_cell.angle_gamma   90.00
#
_symmetry.space_group_name_H-M   'P 1'
#
loop_
_entity.id
_entity.type
_entity.pdbx_description
1 polymer ?
#
loop_
_entity_poly.entity_id
_entity_poly.type
_entity_poly.pdbx_seq_one_letter_code
_entity_poly.pdbx_strand_id
1 'polypeptide(L)'
;MNLIVPGYGGIKLTSQSSTTAVSLEYPMFWEAQLVLVEGKGRGFYVWAEDTTGRYKRLAIKLKPEGWWIGFTTWNDAPFDGLDACQSVKWRVNVYEGDWRVPARRYVEWARKNLPPVADEQPAWVKDVRCVVVAYNGCSVKTLDLPAERVDPKQTLVYIPNWRPDGYDRLYPNYDPAPEFRPFVE
;
A
#
# COMPACT_ATOMS: atom_id res chain seq x y z
N MET A 1 4.49 -24.50 -2.97
CA MET A 1 5.23 -23.23 -2.83
C MET A 1 4.21 -22.10 -2.85
N ASN A 2 4.37 -21.13 -1.97
CA ASN A 2 3.48 -19.97 -1.88
C ASN A 2 4.19 -18.73 -2.42
N LEU A 3 3.43 -17.77 -2.93
CA LEU A 3 3.95 -16.43 -3.19
C LEU A 3 3.47 -15.49 -2.10
N ILE A 4 4.38 -14.67 -1.59
CA ILE A 4 4.05 -13.58 -0.67
C ILE A 4 4.41 -12.28 -1.36
N VAL A 5 3.42 -11.41 -1.47
CA VAL A 5 3.48 -10.19 -2.27
C VAL A 5 3.02 -9.03 -1.39
N PRO A 6 3.82 -7.96 -1.24
CA PRO A 6 3.44 -6.75 -0.53
C PRO A 6 2.56 -5.88 -1.42
N GLY A 7 1.33 -6.32 -1.66
CA GLY A 7 0.30 -5.51 -2.32
C GLY A 7 -1.00 -5.56 -1.55
N TYR A 8 -1.78 -4.47 -1.57
CA TYR A 8 -3.00 -4.31 -0.78
C TYR A 8 -2.82 -4.65 0.72
N GLY A 9 -1.70 -4.24 1.33
CA GLY A 9 -1.36 -4.57 2.72
C GLY A 9 -0.80 -5.98 2.94
N GLY A 10 -0.65 -6.78 1.88
CA GLY A 10 0.00 -8.10 1.91
C GLY A 10 -0.90 -9.24 1.44
N ILE A 11 -0.43 -10.01 0.47
CA ILE A 11 -1.14 -11.13 -0.13
C ILE A 11 -0.29 -12.39 -0.02
N LYS A 12 -0.92 -13.51 0.35
CA LYS A 12 -0.34 -14.85 0.22
C LYS A 12 -1.11 -15.65 -0.81
N LEU A 13 -0.47 -15.95 -1.94
CA LEU A 13 -1.02 -16.79 -2.99
C LEU A 13 -0.53 -18.24 -2.81
N THR A 14 -1.46 -19.19 -2.91
CA THR A 14 -1.21 -20.63 -2.79
C THR A 14 -1.82 -21.34 -4.00
N SER A 15 -1.54 -22.64 -4.14
CA SER A 15 -2.17 -23.46 -5.19
C SER A 15 -3.70 -23.60 -5.02
N GLN A 16 -4.25 -23.16 -3.88
CA GLN A 16 -5.69 -23.17 -3.58
C GLN A 16 -6.32 -21.78 -3.74
N SER A 17 -5.55 -20.75 -4.10
CA SER A 17 -6.09 -19.42 -4.35
C SER A 17 -7.08 -19.45 -5.52
N SER A 18 -8.26 -18.84 -5.34
CA SER A 18 -9.27 -18.71 -6.39
C SER A 18 -8.82 -17.82 -7.55
N THR A 19 -7.88 -16.92 -7.30
CA THR A 19 -7.30 -16.03 -8.30
C THR A 19 -6.10 -16.70 -8.96
N THR A 20 -6.20 -16.90 -10.27
CA THR A 20 -5.14 -17.54 -11.09
C THR A 20 -4.22 -16.54 -11.78
N ALA A 21 -4.57 -15.25 -11.80
CA ALA A 21 -3.72 -14.19 -12.33
C ALA A 21 -3.86 -12.90 -11.52
N VAL A 22 -2.73 -12.27 -11.21
CA VAL A 22 -2.67 -10.99 -10.49
C VAL A 22 -1.70 -10.08 -11.22
N SER A 23 -2.07 -8.80 -11.38
CA SER A 23 -1.18 -7.76 -11.87
C SER A 23 -1.17 -6.61 -10.88
N LEU A 24 0.01 -6.24 -10.37
CA LEU A 24 0.17 -5.14 -9.42
C LEU A 24 1.19 -4.15 -9.95
N GLU A 25 0.94 -2.87 -9.72
CA GLU A 25 1.76 -1.77 -10.23
C GLU A 25 2.41 -1.05 -9.05
N TYR A 26 3.71 -0.83 -9.13
CA TYR A 26 4.46 -0.07 -8.14
C TYR A 26 4.44 1.42 -8.52
N PRO A 27 4.20 2.33 -7.56
CA PRO A 27 4.03 2.09 -6.11
C PRO A 27 2.57 1.94 -5.63
N MET A 28 1.58 1.94 -6.55
CA MET A 28 0.17 2.10 -6.17
C MET A 28 -0.47 0.85 -5.53
N PHE A 29 -0.29 -0.32 -6.16
CA PHE A 29 -0.88 -1.59 -5.71
C PHE A 29 0.16 -2.61 -5.27
N TRP A 30 1.41 -2.44 -5.72
CA TRP A 30 2.57 -3.13 -5.21
C TRP A 30 3.35 -2.14 -4.36
N GLU A 31 3.31 -2.31 -3.05
CA GLU A 31 3.68 -1.30 -2.05
C GLU A 31 5.16 -1.38 -1.67
N ALA A 32 5.82 -2.51 -1.97
CA ALA A 32 7.25 -2.70 -1.78
C ALA A 32 7.83 -3.47 -2.96
N GLN A 33 9.06 -3.12 -3.37
CA GLN A 33 9.73 -3.68 -4.54
C GLN A 33 10.33 -5.07 -4.26
N LEU A 34 9.48 -5.99 -3.77
CA LEU A 34 9.86 -7.30 -3.24
C LEU A 34 8.77 -8.33 -3.57
N VAL A 35 9.17 -9.54 -3.95
CA VAL A 35 8.32 -10.74 -4.06
C VAL A 35 9.04 -11.91 -3.42
N LEU A 36 8.34 -12.70 -2.62
CA LEU A 36 8.90 -13.86 -1.94
C LEU A 36 8.25 -15.13 -2.47
N VAL A 37 9.06 -16.15 -2.69
CA VAL A 37 8.64 -17.50 -3.01
C VAL A 37 8.96 -18.38 -1.81
N GLU A 38 7.93 -18.79 -1.10
CA GLU A 38 8.00 -19.54 0.15
C GLU A 38 7.89 -21.05 -0.10
N GLY A 39 8.95 -21.78 0.24
CA GLY A 39 8.97 -23.23 0.40
C GLY A 39 8.93 -23.65 1.88
N LYS A 40 9.20 -24.93 2.15
CA LYS A 40 9.22 -25.46 3.54
C LYS A 40 10.51 -25.04 4.25
N GLY A 41 10.44 -23.96 5.03
CA GLY A 41 11.56 -23.45 5.85
C GLY A 41 12.71 -22.83 5.05
N ARG A 42 12.48 -22.56 3.76
CA ARG A 42 13.43 -21.92 2.85
C ARG A 42 12.68 -21.38 1.64
N GLY A 43 13.34 -20.54 0.87
CA GLY A 43 12.76 -20.01 -0.35
C GLY A 43 13.73 -19.12 -1.11
N PHE A 44 13.19 -18.35 -2.03
CA PHE A 44 13.93 -17.27 -2.69
C PHE A 44 13.05 -16.05 -2.81
N TYR A 45 13.66 -14.92 -3.12
CA TYR A 45 12.97 -13.65 -3.25
C TYR A 45 13.61 -12.82 -4.35
N VAL A 46 12.78 -12.03 -5.01
CA VAL A 46 13.18 -11.09 -6.05
C VAL A 46 12.90 -9.69 -5.54
N TRP A 47 13.86 -8.79 -5.69
CA TRP A 47 13.68 -7.39 -5.27
C TRP A 47 14.42 -6.43 -6.19
N ALA A 48 14.07 -5.15 -6.09
CA ALA A 48 14.82 -4.04 -6.64
C ALA A 48 15.24 -3.09 -5.52
N GLU A 49 16.41 -2.48 -5.68
CA GLU A 49 16.96 -1.45 -4.79
C GLU A 49 16.87 -0.08 -5.47
N ASP A 50 15.70 0.24 -6.01
CA ASP A 50 15.47 1.50 -6.73
C ASP A 50 14.95 2.58 -5.78
N THR A 51 15.74 3.63 -5.60
CA THR A 51 15.44 4.78 -4.76
C THR A 51 14.75 5.92 -5.51
N THR A 52 14.67 5.85 -6.84
CA THR A 52 14.03 6.91 -7.66
C THR A 52 12.54 6.63 -7.88
N GLY A 53 12.06 5.43 -7.52
CA GLY A 53 10.65 5.10 -7.55
C GLY A 53 10.10 4.84 -8.96
N ARG A 54 10.92 4.32 -9.88
CA ARG A 54 10.49 4.02 -11.26
C ARG A 54 9.24 3.16 -11.27
N TYR A 55 8.33 3.40 -12.22
CA TYR A 55 7.15 2.57 -12.34
C TYR A 55 7.50 1.14 -12.74
N LYS A 56 6.88 0.18 -12.05
CA LYS A 56 7.10 -1.26 -12.27
C LYS A 56 5.77 -1.98 -12.26
N ARG A 57 5.75 -3.14 -12.91
CA ARG A 57 4.63 -4.09 -12.83
C ARG A 57 5.13 -5.45 -12.41
N LEU A 58 4.37 -6.07 -11.52
CA LEU A 58 4.46 -7.47 -11.15
C LEU A 58 3.27 -8.21 -11.77
N ALA A 59 3.54 -9.19 -12.62
CA ALA A 59 2.53 -10.08 -13.19
C ALA A 59 2.71 -11.49 -12.64
N ILE A 60 1.69 -12.05 -12.02
CA ILE A 60 1.67 -13.40 -11.47
C ILE A 60 0.61 -14.21 -12.18
N LYS A 61 0.94 -15.44 -12.58
CA LYS A 61 -0.02 -16.43 -13.09
C LYS A 61 0.22 -17.78 -12.43
N LEU A 62 -0.82 -18.42 -11.93
CA LEU A 62 -0.79 -19.82 -11.52
C LEU A 62 -1.09 -20.68 -12.75
N LYS A 63 -0.17 -21.58 -13.08
CA LYS A 63 -0.33 -22.57 -14.15
C LYS A 63 -0.14 -23.99 -13.60
N PRO A 64 -0.52 -25.05 -14.35
CA PRO A 64 -0.31 -26.43 -13.91
C PRO A 64 1.15 -26.74 -13.55
N GLU A 65 2.11 -26.15 -14.27
CA GLU A 65 3.55 -26.30 -14.03
C GLU A 65 4.09 -25.46 -12.86
N GLY A 66 3.27 -24.57 -12.29
CA GLY A 66 3.63 -23.72 -11.15
C GLY A 66 3.40 -22.23 -11.40
N TRP A 67 4.13 -21.42 -10.64
CA TRP A 67 4.00 -19.96 -10.68
C TRP A 67 4.81 -19.37 -11.83
N TRP A 68 4.14 -18.56 -12.64
CA TRP A 68 4.78 -17.63 -13.57
C TRP A 68 4.82 -16.25 -12.92
N ILE A 69 6.03 -15.68 -12.82
CA ILE A 69 6.25 -14.37 -12.22
C ILE A 69 7.01 -13.51 -13.25
N GLY A 70 6.39 -12.43 -13.67
CA GLY A 70 6.94 -11.47 -14.62
C GLY A 70 7.17 -10.12 -13.96
N PHE A 71 8.29 -9.50 -14.28
CA PHE A 71 8.67 -8.17 -13.81
C PHE A 71 8.82 -7.24 -15.02
N THR A 72 8.29 -6.03 -14.92
CA THR A 72 8.41 -5.01 -15.95
C THR A 72 8.81 -3.68 -15.29
N THR A 73 9.65 -2.90 -15.97
CA THR A 73 9.95 -1.51 -15.63
C THR A 73 9.53 -0.64 -16.81
N TRP A 74 8.96 0.53 -16.53
CA TRP A 74 8.60 1.50 -17.55
C TRP A 74 9.58 2.67 -17.56
N ASN A 75 9.66 3.33 -18.71
CA ASN A 75 10.25 4.66 -18.80
C ASN A 75 9.28 5.68 -18.22
N ASP A 76 9.84 6.75 -17.66
CA ASP A 76 9.07 7.88 -17.16
C ASP A 76 8.77 8.83 -18.32
N ALA A 77 7.65 9.55 -18.22
CA ALA A 77 7.33 10.61 -19.18
C ALA A 77 8.21 11.85 -18.93
N PRO A 78 8.44 12.70 -19.94
CA PRO A 78 8.00 12.57 -21.33
C PRO A 78 8.74 11.46 -22.09
N PHE A 79 8.06 10.80 -23.03
CA PHE A 79 8.64 9.68 -23.79
C PHE A 79 9.38 10.12 -25.05
N ASP A 80 9.21 11.38 -25.48
CA ASP A 80 9.88 11.92 -26.66
C ASP A 80 11.40 11.86 -26.49
N GLY A 81 12.08 11.29 -27.49
CA GLY A 81 13.53 11.12 -27.47
C GLY A 81 14.03 9.89 -26.70
N LEU A 82 13.16 9.07 -26.13
CA LEU A 82 13.54 7.78 -25.55
C LEU A 82 13.58 6.70 -26.64
N ASP A 83 14.77 6.18 -26.96
CA ASP A 83 15.01 5.14 -27.96
C ASP A 83 15.35 3.77 -27.35
N ALA A 84 15.45 3.69 -26.03
CA ALA A 84 15.77 2.48 -25.29
C ALA A 84 14.89 2.30 -24.05
N CYS A 85 14.58 1.04 -23.72
CA CYS A 85 13.96 0.68 -22.46
C CYS A 85 15.03 0.55 -21.38
N GLN A 86 14.92 1.37 -20.34
CA GLN A 86 15.74 1.22 -19.14
C GLN A 86 14.98 0.42 -18.08
N SER A 87 15.69 -0.45 -17.37
CA SER A 87 15.13 -1.28 -16.31
C SER A 87 15.93 -1.09 -15.02
N VAL A 88 15.27 -1.29 -13.89
CA VAL A 88 15.98 -1.40 -12.62
C VAL A 88 16.82 -2.67 -12.58
N LYS A 89 17.82 -2.69 -11.70
CA LYS A 89 18.55 -3.92 -11.40
C LYS A 89 17.67 -4.83 -10.56
N TRP A 90 17.08 -5.83 -11.20
CA TRP A 90 16.42 -6.93 -10.52
C TRP A 90 17.46 -7.85 -9.88
N ARG A 91 17.19 -8.24 -8.64
CA ARG A 91 18.07 -9.11 -7.86
C ARG A 91 17.28 -10.32 -7.37
N VAL A 92 17.95 -11.45 -7.27
CA VAL A 92 17.41 -12.69 -6.73
C VAL A 92 18.37 -13.25 -5.70
N ASN A 93 17.83 -13.80 -4.62
CA ASN A 93 18.61 -14.49 -3.60
C ASN A 93 17.73 -15.51 -2.87
N VAL A 94 18.38 -16.44 -2.19
CA VAL A 94 17.74 -17.48 -1.39
C VAL A 94 17.70 -17.09 0.08
N TYR A 95 16.86 -17.77 0.84
CA TYR A 95 16.82 -17.64 2.30
C TYR A 95 16.45 -18.97 2.96
N GLU A 96 16.87 -19.12 4.21
CA GLU A 96 16.41 -20.16 5.14
C GLU A 96 15.56 -19.53 6.23
N GLY A 97 14.63 -20.31 6.80
CA GLY A 97 13.62 -19.83 7.75
C GLY A 97 12.31 -19.41 7.08
N ASP A 98 11.61 -18.46 7.69
CA ASP A 98 10.32 -17.97 7.22
C ASP A 98 10.44 -16.71 6.37
N TRP A 99 9.32 -16.29 5.77
CA TRP A 99 9.22 -15.11 4.92
C TRP A 99 9.71 -13.81 5.58
N ARG A 100 9.78 -13.74 6.91
CA ARG A 100 10.22 -12.53 7.62
C ARG A 100 11.70 -12.28 7.43
N VAL A 101 12.50 -13.29 7.06
CA VAL A 101 13.93 -13.13 6.77
C VAL A 101 14.16 -12.14 5.61
N PRO A 102 13.68 -12.40 4.38
CA PRO A 102 13.83 -11.43 3.29
C PRO A 102 13.00 -10.16 3.49
N ALA A 103 11.85 -10.21 4.17
CA ALA A 103 11.05 -9.02 4.45
C ALA A 103 11.79 -8.04 5.39
N ARG A 104 12.41 -8.51 6.48
CA ARG A 104 13.21 -7.67 7.38
C ARG A 104 14.38 -7.02 6.64
N ARG A 105 15.09 -7.80 5.82
CA ARG A 105 16.18 -7.27 4.99
C ARG A 105 15.70 -6.13 4.09
N TYR A 106 14.55 -6.28 3.43
CA TYR A 106 14.01 -5.22 2.60
C TYR A 106 13.62 -3.99 3.42
N VAL A 107 13.00 -4.17 4.59
CA VAL A 107 12.65 -3.07 5.51
C VAL A 107 13.90 -2.32 5.97
N GLU A 108 14.99 -3.02 6.31
CA GLU A 108 16.28 -2.41 6.69
C GLU A 108 16.87 -1.58 5.55
N TRP A 109 16.86 -2.12 4.33
CA TRP A 109 17.27 -1.37 3.14
C TRP A 109 16.38 -0.15 2.92
N ALA A 110 15.05 -0.31 2.95
CA ALA A 110 14.09 0.74 2.68
C ALA A 110 14.23 1.90 3.68
N ARG A 111 14.34 1.61 4.98
CA ARG A 111 14.56 2.63 6.03
C ARG A 111 15.83 3.45 5.84
N LYS A 112 16.88 2.83 5.28
CA LYS A 112 18.16 3.50 5.04
C LYS A 112 18.18 4.33 3.75
N ASN A 113 17.40 3.95 2.74
CA ASN A 113 17.57 4.47 1.38
C ASN A 113 16.33 5.18 0.81
N LEU A 114 15.16 5.04 1.44
CA LEU A 114 13.94 5.74 1.05
C LEU A 114 13.63 6.86 2.05
N PRO A 115 12.92 7.92 1.62
CA PRO A 115 12.53 9.00 2.51
C PRO A 115 11.78 8.47 3.75
N PRO A 116 12.14 8.94 4.96
CA PRO A 116 11.46 8.51 6.18
C PRO A 116 10.03 9.08 6.20
N VAL A 117 9.06 8.24 6.52
CA VAL A 117 7.66 8.67 6.75
C VAL A 117 7.42 9.01 8.22
N ALA A 118 8.26 8.50 9.13
CA ALA A 118 8.04 8.57 10.58
C ALA A 118 8.53 9.86 11.23
N ASP A 119 9.51 10.56 10.64
CA ASP A 119 10.19 11.68 11.28
C ASP A 119 9.30 12.94 11.40
N GLU A 120 8.13 12.94 10.76
CA GLU A 120 7.18 14.05 10.76
C GLU A 120 5.79 13.68 11.33
N GLN A 121 5.63 12.52 11.98
CA GLN A 121 4.32 12.10 12.47
C GLN A 121 3.94 12.75 13.80
N PRO A 122 2.75 13.38 13.90
CA PRO A 122 2.23 13.87 15.17
C PRO A 122 2.12 12.73 16.20
N ALA A 123 2.44 13.04 17.47
CA ALA A 123 2.51 12.05 18.53
C ALA A 123 1.20 11.27 18.76
N TRP A 124 0.04 11.87 18.43
CA TRP A 124 -1.28 11.27 18.61
C TRP A 124 -1.59 10.14 17.62
N VAL A 125 -0.91 10.09 16.46
CA VAL A 125 -1.22 9.12 15.40
C VAL A 125 -1.01 7.68 15.89
N LYS A 126 0.00 7.44 16.72
CA LYS A 126 0.31 6.11 17.28
C LYS A 126 -0.76 5.60 18.24
N ASP A 127 -1.64 6.47 18.73
CA ASP A 127 -2.69 6.15 19.70
C ASP A 127 -4.02 5.82 19.02
N VAL A 128 -4.15 6.05 17.71
CA VAL A 128 -5.35 5.70 16.93
C VAL A 128 -5.52 4.18 16.86
N ARG A 129 -6.71 3.70 17.21
CA ARG A 129 -7.14 2.29 17.17
C ARG A 129 -8.41 2.07 16.36
N CYS A 130 -9.19 3.12 16.14
CA CYS A 130 -10.43 3.08 15.38
C CYS A 130 -10.53 4.29 14.45
N VAL A 131 -11.10 4.08 13.26
CA VAL A 131 -11.50 5.17 12.36
C VAL A 131 -13.00 5.06 12.13
N VAL A 132 -13.75 6.11 12.51
CA VAL A 132 -15.18 6.24 12.21
C VAL A 132 -15.32 7.11 10.97
N VAL A 133 -15.81 6.52 9.88
CA VAL A 133 -16.03 7.27 8.63
C VAL A 133 -17.46 7.82 8.62
N ALA A 134 -17.57 9.14 8.76
CA ALA A 134 -18.84 9.87 8.82
C ALA A 134 -19.25 10.33 7.41
N TYR A 135 -19.95 9.46 6.67
CA TYR A 135 -20.50 9.78 5.35
C TYR A 135 -21.76 10.67 5.42
N ASN A 136 -22.27 11.05 4.25
CA ASN A 136 -23.43 11.93 4.07
C ASN A 136 -24.58 11.60 5.02
N GLY A 137 -25.09 12.63 5.70
CA GLY A 137 -26.16 12.50 6.69
C GLY A 137 -25.68 12.26 8.13
N CYS A 138 -24.37 12.07 8.37
CA CYS A 138 -23.81 12.13 9.72
C CYS A 138 -23.89 13.55 10.26
N SER A 139 -24.35 13.67 11.50
CA SER A 139 -24.29 14.90 12.31
C SER A 139 -23.43 14.65 13.55
N VAL A 140 -23.03 15.70 14.27
CA VAL A 140 -22.30 15.55 15.54
C VAL A 140 -23.04 14.62 16.50
N LYS A 141 -24.38 14.69 16.56
CA LYS A 141 -25.21 13.81 17.38
C LYS A 141 -25.09 12.34 17.01
N THR A 142 -24.84 12.02 15.74
CA THR A 142 -24.63 10.62 15.33
C THR A 142 -23.27 10.06 15.78
N LEU A 143 -22.33 10.92 16.22
CA LEU A 143 -21.06 10.51 16.82
C LEU A 143 -21.18 10.14 18.30
N ASP A 144 -22.25 10.54 18.98
CA ASP A 144 -22.52 10.15 20.37
C ASP A 144 -22.67 8.62 20.49
N LEU A 145 -23.28 7.97 19.49
CA LEU A 145 -23.50 6.51 19.47
C LEU A 145 -22.20 5.69 19.39
N PRO A 146 -21.25 6.00 18.50
CA PRO A 146 -19.90 5.43 18.58
C PRO A 146 -19.18 5.71 19.88
N ALA A 147 -19.31 6.92 20.46
CA ALA A 147 -18.58 7.31 21.66
C ALA A 147 -18.90 6.43 22.89
N GLU A 148 -20.07 5.80 22.93
CA GLU A 148 -20.42 4.80 23.95
C GLU A 148 -19.75 3.43 23.75
N ARG A 149 -19.21 3.16 22.56
CA ARG A 149 -18.70 1.84 22.13
C ARG A 149 -17.21 1.81 21.79
N VAL A 150 -16.60 2.97 21.57
CA VAL A 150 -15.16 3.11 21.29
C VAL A 150 -14.53 4.14 22.22
N ASP A 151 -13.24 4.02 22.51
CA ASP A 151 -12.50 5.03 23.25
C ASP A 151 -12.32 6.29 22.37
N PRO A 152 -12.92 7.44 22.73
CA PRO A 152 -12.80 8.66 21.93
C PRO A 152 -11.35 9.14 21.80
N LYS A 153 -10.49 8.88 22.80
CA LYS A 153 -9.08 9.30 22.77
C LYS A 153 -8.24 8.50 21.77
N GLN A 154 -8.75 7.35 21.33
CA GLN A 154 -8.09 6.45 20.37
C GLN A 154 -8.87 6.35 19.05
N THR A 155 -9.84 7.24 18.82
CA THR A 155 -10.71 7.20 17.64
C THR A 155 -10.50 8.42 16.76
N LEU A 156 -10.20 8.19 15.49
CA LEU A 156 -10.18 9.21 14.46
C LEU A 156 -11.55 9.29 13.78
N VAL A 157 -12.14 10.48 13.71
CA VAL A 157 -13.34 10.73 12.90
C VAL A 157 -12.90 11.23 11.52
N TYR A 158 -13.24 10.48 10.47
CA TYR A 158 -12.96 10.84 9.09
C TYR A 158 -14.24 11.32 8.40
N ILE A 159 -14.28 12.60 8.00
CA ILE A 159 -15.46 13.24 7.40
C ILE A 159 -15.14 13.55 5.93
N PRO A 160 -15.43 12.65 4.97
CA PRO A 160 -15.08 12.87 3.57
C PRO A 160 -15.87 14.00 2.89
N ASN A 161 -17.11 14.25 3.30
CA ASN A 161 -18.05 15.15 2.62
C ASN A 161 -18.22 16.51 3.31
N TRP A 162 -17.11 17.10 3.78
CA TRP A 162 -17.12 18.36 4.53
C TRP A 162 -17.27 19.63 3.67
N ARG A 163 -17.23 19.50 2.34
CA ARG A 163 -17.31 20.60 1.37
C ARG A 163 -18.70 20.74 0.76
N PRO A 164 -19.08 21.94 0.26
CA PRO A 164 -20.37 22.17 -0.39
C PRO A 164 -20.63 21.27 -1.61
N ASP A 165 -19.60 21.05 -2.43
CA ASP A 165 -19.73 20.26 -3.67
C ASP A 165 -19.81 18.75 -3.42
N GLY A 166 -19.47 18.32 -2.20
CA GLY A 166 -19.43 16.95 -1.76
C GLY A 166 -18.13 16.21 -2.05
N TYR A 167 -18.14 14.90 -1.79
CA TYR A 167 -17.00 14.01 -1.97
C TYR A 167 -16.70 13.75 -3.46
N ASP A 168 -15.41 13.75 -3.81
CA ASP A 168 -14.91 13.47 -5.17
C ASP A 168 -15.44 14.39 -6.28
N ARG A 169 -15.64 15.67 -5.95
CA ARG A 169 -16.16 16.68 -6.86
C ARG A 169 -15.35 17.97 -6.81
N LEU A 170 -15.17 18.60 -7.97
CA LEU A 170 -14.66 19.97 -8.12
C LEU A 170 -13.37 20.29 -7.33
N TYR A 171 -12.46 19.32 -7.21
CA TYR A 171 -11.09 19.57 -6.73
C TYR A 171 -10.39 20.57 -7.69
N PRO A 172 -9.57 21.51 -7.19
CA PRO A 172 -9.02 21.60 -5.83
C PRO A 172 -9.74 22.62 -4.92
N ASN A 173 -11.01 23.01 -5.16
CA ASN A 173 -11.67 23.92 -4.23
C ASN A 173 -11.98 23.20 -2.91
N TYR A 174 -11.40 23.65 -1.79
CA TYR A 174 -11.59 23.05 -0.47
C TYR A 174 -12.26 24.02 0.52
N ASP A 175 -13.17 24.88 0.06
CA ASP A 175 -13.98 25.70 0.97
C ASP A 175 -14.88 24.81 1.85
N PRO A 176 -14.94 25.04 3.18
CA PRO A 176 -15.77 24.24 4.07
C PRO A 176 -17.25 24.59 3.94
N ALA A 177 -18.11 23.56 4.00
CA ALA A 177 -19.53 23.77 4.11
C ALA A 177 -19.88 24.29 5.52
N PRO A 178 -20.89 25.17 5.67
CA PRO A 178 -21.35 25.61 7.00
C PRO A 178 -21.68 24.45 7.95
N GLU A 179 -22.17 23.34 7.41
CA GLU A 179 -22.53 22.11 8.13
C GLU A 179 -21.33 21.36 8.71
N PHE A 180 -20.10 21.65 8.24
CA PHE A 180 -18.89 21.05 8.78
C PHE A 180 -18.44 21.67 10.10
N ARG A 181 -18.76 22.95 10.32
CA ARG A 181 -18.32 23.72 11.49
C ARG A 181 -18.57 23.02 12.84
N PRO A 182 -19.73 22.39 13.11
CA PRO A 182 -19.98 21.73 14.39
C PRO A 182 -19.06 20.54 14.69
N PHE A 183 -18.32 20.00 13.71
CA PHE A 183 -17.41 18.87 13.93
C PHE A 183 -16.02 19.28 14.43
N VAL A 184 -15.69 20.57 14.41
CA VAL A 184 -14.36 21.10 14.76
C VAL A 184 -14.38 22.08 15.95
N GLU A 185 -15.56 22.38 16.49
CA GLU A 185 -15.79 23.22 17.68
C GLU A 185 -16.06 22.35 18.91
#